data_AF-A0A925LR71-F1
#
_entry.id   AF-A0A925LR71-F1
#
_cell.length_a   1.000
_cell.length_b   1.000
_cell.length_c   1.000
_cell.angle_alpha   90.00
_cell.angle_beta   90.00
_cell.angle_gamma   90.00
#
_symmetry.space_group_name_H-M   'P 1'
#
loop_
_entity.id
_entity.type
_entity.pdbx_description
1 polymer ?
#
loop_
_entity_poly.entity_id
_entity_poly.type
_entity_poly.pdbx_seq_one_letter_code
_entity_poly.pdbx_strand_id
1 'polypeptide(L)' 'MSLTVNLTSEEVAQIRQITHVHDDSAAVTKAAREYLRLSKLLELKAISGSVDFEDVSAQLEWLELDEIDFPK' A
#
# COMPACT_ATOMS: atom_id res chain seq x y z
N MET A 1 -10.21 23.07 -0.36
CA MET A 1 -10.92 22.73 -1.61
C MET A 1 -12.19 22.01 -1.21
N SER A 2 -13.37 22.48 -1.61
CA SER A 2 -14.65 21.83 -1.34
C SER A 2 -15.23 21.26 -2.63
N LEU A 3 -15.78 20.04 -2.55
CA LEU A 3 -16.46 19.35 -3.63
C LEU A 3 -17.84 18.95 -3.11
N THR A 4 -18.88 19.18 -3.91
CA THR A 4 -20.24 18.74 -3.58
C THR A 4 -20.57 17.50 -4.38
N VAL A 5 -21.02 16.45 -3.70
CA VAL A 5 -21.42 15.17 -4.29
C VAL A 5 -22.83 14.85 -3.82
N ASN A 6 -23.65 14.37 -4.76
CA ASN A 6 -25.01 13.96 -4.46
C ASN A 6 -25.02 12.47 -4.13
N LEU A 7 -25.48 12.14 -2.93
CA LEU A 7 -25.65 10.78 -2.43
C LEU A 7 -27.08 10.61 -1.94
N THR A 8 -27.65 9.44 -2.16
CA THR A 8 -28.93 9.04 -1.59
C THR A 8 -28.80 8.83 -0.08
N SER A 9 -29.92 8.94 0.64
CA SER A 9 -29.94 8.70 2.09
C SER A 9 -29.53 7.26 2.44
N GLU A 10 -29.79 6.32 1.54
CA GLU A 10 -29.41 4.92 1.69
C GLU A 10 -27.89 4.73 1.58
N GLU A 11 -27.26 5.33 0.57
CA GLU A 11 -25.80 5.30 0.40
C GLU A 11 -25.08 5.90 1.63
N VAL A 12 -25.56 7.04 2.14
CA VAL A 12 -24.99 7.67 3.34
C VAL A 12 -25.19 6.78 4.57
N ALA A 13 -26.35 6.12 4.72
CA ALA A 13 -26.59 5.18 5.81
C ALA A 13 -25.63 3.98 5.76
N GLN A 14 -25.42 3.39 4.58
CA GLN A 14 -24.47 2.29 4.39
C GLN A 14 -23.04 2.72 4.71
N ILE A 15 -22.61 3.90 4.25
CA ILE A 15 -21.28 4.45 4.54
C ILE A 15 -21.12 4.65 6.05
N ARG A 16 -22.10 5.20 6.76
CA ARG A 16 -22.06 5.35 8.23
C ARG A 16 -21.98 4.00 8.94
N GLN A 17 -22.74 3.01 8.48
CA GLN A 17 -22.75 1.66 9.05
C GLN A 17 -21.37 0.99 8.93
N ILE A 18 -20.72 1.10 7.77
CA ILE A 18 -19.40 0.51 7.51
C ILE A 18 -18.28 1.29 8.22
N THR A 19 -18.37 2.61 8.23
CA THR A 19 -17.31 3.46 8.79
C THR A 19 -17.41 3.64 10.29
N HIS A 20 -18.56 3.33 10.89
CA HIS A 20 -18.92 3.60 12.29
C HIS A 20 -18.77 5.08 12.69
N VAL A 21 -18.98 5.99 11.72
CA VAL A 21 -18.93 7.43 11.94
C VAL A 21 -20.34 7.99 11.80
N HIS A 22 -20.77 8.81 12.76
CA HIS A 22 -22.14 9.36 12.77
C HIS A 22 -22.29 10.63 11.92
N ASP A 23 -21.22 11.42 11.76
CA ASP A 23 -21.22 12.59 10.89
C ASP A 23 -21.07 12.19 9.43
N ASP A 24 -21.99 12.66 8.57
CA ASP A 24 -22.06 12.26 7.16
C ASP A 24 -20.80 12.67 6.40
N SER A 25 -20.31 13.89 6.63
CA SER A 25 -19.12 14.41 5.95
C SER A 25 -17.85 13.64 6.32
N ALA A 26 -17.71 13.32 7.60
CA ALA A 26 -16.59 12.56 8.14
C ALA A 26 -16.66 11.09 7.71
N ALA A 27 -17.85 10.50 7.65
CA ALA A 27 -18.08 9.14 7.17
C ALA A 27 -17.67 9.01 5.69
N VAL A 28 -18.14 9.92 4.83
CA VAL A 28 -17.77 9.94 3.41
C VAL A 28 -16.27 10.19 3.22
N THR A 29 -15.70 11.12 3.98
CA THR A 29 -14.25 11.40 3.94
C THR A 29 -13.43 10.18 4.33
N LYS A 30 -13.84 9.47 5.39
CA LYS A 30 -13.16 8.24 5.85
C LYS A 30 -13.25 7.13 4.81
N ALA A 31 -14.43 6.90 4.24
CA ALA A 31 -14.63 5.90 3.19
C ALA A 31 -13.77 6.18 1.96
N ALA A 32 -13.72 7.43 1.48
CA ALA A 32 -12.91 7.81 0.33
C ALA A 32 -11.41 7.59 0.57
N ARG A 33 -10.91 7.93 1.77
CA ARG A 33 -9.50 7.71 2.13
C ARG A 33 -9.15 6.22 2.18
N GLU A 34 -10.02 5.40 2.76
CA GLU A 34 -9.80 3.96 2.83
C GLU A 34 -9.84 3.31 1.45
N TYR A 35 -10.73 3.76 0.56
CA TYR A 35 -10.75 3.30 -0.83
C TYR A 35 -9.42 3.57 -1.53
N LEU A 36 -8.87 4.78 -1.40
CA LEU A 36 -7.57 5.14 -1.98
C LEU A 36 -6.43 4.32 -1.36
N ARG A 37 -6.46 4.08 -0.05
CA ARG A 37 -5.46 3.25 0.63
C ARG A 37 -5.50 1.81 0.11
N LEU A 38 -6.68 1.23 -0.01
CA LEU A 38 -6.87 -0.14 -0.51
C LEU A 38 -6.47 -0.25 -1.98
N SER A 39 -6.83 0.72 -2.81
CA SER A 39 -6.45 0.74 -4.23
C SER A 39 -4.93 0.71 -4.41
N LYS A 40 -4.20 1.55 -3.66
CA LYS A 40 -2.73 1.54 -3.65
C LYS A 40 -2.14 0.22 -3.18
N LEU A 41 -2.72 -0.39 -2.14
CA LEU A 41 -2.25 -1.70 -1.67
C LEU A 41 -2.47 -2.79 -2.71
N LEU A 42 -3.57 -2.74 -3.47
CA LEU A 42 -3.83 -3.68 -4.56
C LEU A 42 -2.87 -3.48 -5.73
N GLU A 43 -2.55 -2.24 -6.09
CA GLU A 43 -1.52 -1.92 -7.08
C GLU A 43 -0.14 -2.45 -6.63
N LEU A 44 0.25 -2.19 -5.38
CA LEU A 44 1.50 -2.71 -4.82
C LEU A 44 1.53 -4.24 -4.79
N LYS A 45 0.41 -4.87 -4.42
CA LYS A 45 0.29 -6.33 -4.44
C LYS A 45 0.44 -6.89 -5.85
N ALA A 46 -0.12 -6.23 -6.86
CA ALA A 46 0.02 -6.65 -8.25
C ALA A 46 1.48 -6.63 -8.72
N ILE A 47 2.30 -5.72 -8.20
CA ILE A 47 3.72 -5.57 -8.55
C ILE A 47 4.63 -6.43 -7.64
N SER A 48 4.16 -6.82 -6.45
CA SER A 48 4.94 -7.59 -5.47
C SER A 48 5.45 -8.95 -5.98
N GLY A 49 4.89 -9.50 -7.07
CA GLY A 49 5.40 -10.71 -7.73
C GLY A 49 6.47 -10.46 -8.79
N SER A 50 6.75 -9.20 -9.12
CA SER A 50 7.71 -8.76 -10.13
C SER A 50 8.94 -8.10 -9.49
N VAL A 51 9.25 -8.44 -8.24
CA VAL A 51 10.50 -8.02 -7.62
C VAL A 51 11.59 -8.94 -8.17
N ASP A 52 12.24 -8.50 -9.24
CA ASP A 52 13.46 -9.12 -9.72
C ASP A 52 14.53 -8.91 -8.65
N PHE A 53 14.77 -9.96 -7.86
CA PHE A 53 15.94 -10.01 -6.99
C PHE A 53 17.16 -10.27 -7.86
N GLU A 54 18.04 -9.28 -7.94
CA GLU A 54 19.35 -9.49 -8.55
C GLU A 54 20.16 -10.38 -7.60
N ASP A 55 20.42 -11.62 -8.05
CA ASP A 55 21.21 -12.58 -7.28
C ASP A 55 22.70 -12.19 -7.37
N VAL A 56 23.12 -11.36 -6.42
CA VAL A 56 24.51 -10.90 -6.25
C VAL A 56 25.31 -11.81 -5.31
N SER A 57 24.82 -13.02 -4.99
CA SER A 57 25.51 -13.97 -4.11
C SER A 57 26.94 -14.26 -4.55
N ALA A 58 27.17 -14.48 -5.86
CA ALA A 58 28.51 -14.74 -6.40
C ALA A 58 29.46 -13.54 -6.28
N GLN A 59 28.95 -12.31 -6.35
CA GLN A 59 29.76 -11.10 -6.17
C GLN A 59 30.12 -10.90 -4.69
N LEU A 60 29.20 -11.23 -3.78
CA LEU A 60 29.44 -11.21 -2.34
C LEU A 60 30.46 -12.28 -1.91
N GLU A 61 30.35 -13.49 -2.44
CA GLU A 61 31.32 -14.58 -2.19
C GLU A 61 32.72 -14.20 -2.70
N TRP A 62 32.80 -13.58 -3.89
CA TRP A 62 34.08 -13.11 -4.43
C TRP A 62 34.73 -12.03 -3.54
N LEU A 63 33.95 -11.07 -3.04
CA LEU A 63 34.45 -10.04 -2.13
C LEU A 63 34.90 -10.60 -0.78
N GLU A 64 34.20 -11.61 -0.24
CA GLU A 64 34.61 -12.28 1.00
C GLU A 64 35.93 -13.05 0.81
N LEU A 65 36.11 -13.70 -0.33
CA LEU A 65 37.33 -14.47 -0.62
C LEU A 65 38.53 -13.58 -0.96
N ASP A 66 38.34 -12.43 -1.61
CA ASP A 66 39.41 -11.48 -1.91
C ASP A 66 39.91 -10.72 -0.66
N GLU A 67 39.07 -10.58 0.39
CA GLU A 67 39.50 -10.02 1.69
C GLU A 67 40.28 -11.04 2.55
N ILE A 68 40.22 -12.34 2.23
CA ILE A 68 40.96 -13.39 2.93
C ILE A 68 42.23 -13.73 2.15
N ASP A 69 43.24 -12.85 2.26
CA ASP A 69 44.61 -13.20 1.91
C ASP A 69 45.11 -14.21 2.97
N PHE A 70 44.93 -15.51 2.70
CA PHE A 70 45.43 -16.58 3.57
C PHE A 70 46.96 -16.50 3.61
N PRO A 71 47.60 -16.33 4.79
CA PRO A 71 49.05 -16.35 4.86
C PRO A 71 49.54 -17.75 4.48
N LYS A 72 50.53 -17.79 3.57
CA LYS A 72 51.24 -19.00 3.13
C LYS A 72 52.02 -19.67 4.26
#